data_AF-A0A7R9E7X1-F1
#
_entry.id   AF-A0A7R9E7X1-F1
#
_cell.length_a   1.000
_cell.length_b   1.000
_cell.length_c   1.000
_cell.angle_alpha   90.00
_cell.angle_beta   90.00
_cell.angle_gamma   90.00
#
_symmetry.space_group_name_H-M   'P 1'
#
loop_
_entity.id
_entity.type
_entity.pdbx_description
1 polymer ?
#
loop_
_entity_poly.entity_id
_entity_poly.type
_entity_poly.pdbx_seq_one_letter_code
_entity_poly.pdbx_strand_id
1 'polypeptide(L)'
;MLHRLSSDSYYPLQETFVGPFLPIVQKWEKGLSLIGEVLDEWLAVQRKWLYLEGIFVYGDIRSQLPEEARKFDDIDKAFRKIMMETAKKPNVKVCCHLPGRLADLQGLGYGLERCQKSLNDYLDSKRNAFPRFFFISDDELLSILGSSEASCVQEHMVKMFDNICSLKLGFNSLNRTIASAMNSCEMEVMEFRQDVFAEGRVEDWMNLMLQEMRRTNRYITKKAIFNYGKVRRPRCTYYSLGITSLKSKPDVLIGVPRTDWMLDFQGMIVLAANQVWWTAEVENVFVKITKGYKRAMKEYLDQMNRQLDELVVRVRSHLSKNERKKFTTVLTIDVHARDIIEVFVRDSILDAQEFEWEIQLKFYWIKAVDNLVVKQCTGSFEYGYEYMGLNGRLVITPLTDRIYLTITQALSMHLGGAPAGPAGTGKTETTKDLAKALGLLCMVTNCGEGMDFRAVGKIFSGLCQCGAWGCFDEFNRIDISVLSVISTQLQTIRNALMTNMSRFMISEGIEEEELLMSGKMQTAKLRLILPER
;
A
#
# COMPACT_ATOMS: atom_id res chain seq x y z
N MET A 1 -42.29 -12.22 7.48
CA MET A 1 -43.67 -12.59 7.10
C MET A 1 -44.67 -11.44 7.33
N LEU A 2 -44.24 -10.17 7.19
CA LEU A 2 -45.07 -8.96 7.35
C LEU A 2 -44.73 -7.87 6.32
N HIS A 3 -44.06 -8.23 5.21
CA HIS A 3 -43.70 -7.29 4.13
C HIS A 3 -44.58 -7.45 2.88
N ARG A 4 -45.71 -8.17 2.99
CA ARG A 4 -46.71 -8.34 1.92
C ARG A 4 -48.04 -7.68 2.28
N LEU A 5 -47.99 -6.43 2.73
CA LEU A 5 -49.21 -5.63 2.96
C LEU A 5 -49.12 -4.19 2.43
N SER A 6 -48.01 -3.76 1.80
CA SER A 6 -47.85 -2.34 1.41
C SER A 6 -47.91 -2.04 -0.09
N SER A 7 -48.16 -3.01 -0.96
CA SER A 7 -48.38 -2.71 -2.39
C SER A 7 -49.04 -3.89 -3.07
N ASP A 8 -50.10 -3.58 -3.82
CA ASP A 8 -50.91 -4.50 -4.61
C ASP A 8 -51.81 -5.44 -3.82
N SER A 9 -52.79 -4.85 -3.12
CA SER A 9 -54.17 -5.33 -3.03
C SER A 9 -54.98 -4.44 -2.11
N TYR A 10 -55.69 -3.46 -2.67
CA TYR A 10 -56.82 -2.81 -2.01
C TYR A 10 -57.98 -3.83 -1.92
N TYR A 11 -57.84 -4.89 -1.12
CA TYR A 11 -59.00 -5.65 -0.67
C TYR A 11 -59.59 -4.84 0.49
N PRO A 12 -60.79 -4.24 0.32
CA PRO A 12 -61.46 -3.63 1.45
C PRO A 12 -61.67 -4.73 2.51
N LEU A 13 -61.82 -4.34 3.76
CA LEU A 13 -62.28 -5.18 4.87
C LEU A 13 -63.69 -5.73 4.57
N GLN A 14 -63.83 -6.56 3.54
CA GLN A 14 -65.04 -7.15 3.01
C GLN A 14 -65.28 -8.49 3.68
N GLU A 15 -65.65 -8.43 4.95
CA GLU A 15 -66.67 -9.36 5.43
C GLU A 15 -67.76 -8.53 6.10
N THR A 16 -69.00 -8.84 5.76
CA THR A 16 -70.24 -8.13 6.11
C THR A 16 -70.51 -8.05 7.63
N PHE A 17 -69.56 -8.50 8.46
CA PHE A 17 -69.63 -8.65 9.91
C PHE A 17 -68.57 -7.85 10.69
N VAL A 18 -67.73 -7.03 10.02
CA VAL A 18 -66.65 -6.26 10.68
C VAL A 18 -67.17 -5.00 11.41
N GLY A 19 -68.35 -4.50 11.06
CA GLY A 19 -68.92 -3.25 11.62
C GLY A 19 -68.82 -3.10 13.15
N PRO A 20 -69.23 -4.10 13.96
CA PRO A 20 -69.14 -4.03 15.43
C PRO A 20 -67.72 -4.07 15.99
N PHE A 21 -66.77 -4.64 15.25
CA PHE A 21 -65.37 -4.83 15.67
C PHE A 21 -64.42 -3.78 15.08
N LEU A 22 -64.90 -2.93 14.17
CA LEU A 22 -64.10 -1.88 13.53
C LEU A 22 -63.31 -1.01 14.53
N PRO A 23 -63.88 -0.56 15.68
CA PRO A 23 -63.11 0.20 16.67
C PRO A 23 -61.98 -0.61 17.31
N ILE A 24 -62.18 -1.93 17.46
CA ILE A 24 -61.19 -2.86 18.03
C ILE A 24 -60.07 -3.10 17.02
N VAL A 25 -60.42 -3.31 15.75
CA VAL A 25 -59.47 -3.49 14.65
C VAL A 25 -58.59 -2.24 14.49
N GLN A 26 -59.19 -1.04 14.42
CA GLN A 26 -58.44 0.21 14.32
C GLN A 26 -57.53 0.46 15.54
N LYS A 27 -57.96 0.07 16.73
CA LYS A 27 -57.14 0.16 17.94
C LYS A 27 -55.95 -0.78 17.89
N TRP A 28 -56.14 -2.01 17.40
CA TRP A 28 -55.05 -2.96 17.22
C TRP A 28 -54.11 -2.57 16.09
N GLU A 29 -54.63 -2.07 14.97
CA GLU A 29 -53.82 -1.56 13.86
C GLU A 29 -52.88 -0.45 14.33
N LYS A 30 -53.40 0.58 15.01
CA LYS A 30 -52.57 1.64 15.60
C LYS A 30 -51.57 1.10 16.62
N GLY A 31 -52.00 0.19 17.48
CA GLY A 31 -51.14 -0.40 18.51
C GLY A 31 -50.01 -1.26 17.92
N LEU A 32 -50.30 -2.02 16.86
CA LEU A 32 -49.32 -2.86 16.17
C LEU A 32 -48.35 -2.04 15.31
N SER A 33 -48.83 -0.95 14.68
CA SER A 33 -47.97 0.00 13.96
C SER A 33 -46.95 0.62 14.92
N LEU A 34 -47.40 1.14 16.07
CA LEU A 34 -46.53 1.71 17.08
C LEU A 34 -45.52 0.67 17.64
N ILE A 35 -45.97 -0.57 17.86
CA ILE A 35 -45.06 -1.66 18.28
C ILE A 35 -43.98 -1.88 17.21
N GLY A 36 -44.36 -1.92 15.93
CA GLY A 36 -43.42 -2.08 14.82
C GLY A 36 -42.36 -0.99 14.82
N GLU A 37 -42.78 0.28 14.82
CA GLU A 37 -41.88 1.43 14.85
C GLU A 37 -40.93 1.41 16.06
N VAL A 38 -41.44 1.09 17.25
CA VAL A 38 -40.64 1.00 18.48
C VAL A 38 -39.61 -0.13 18.37
N LEU A 39 -39.97 -1.29 17.84
CA LEU A 39 -39.05 -2.43 17.70
C LEU A 39 -37.97 -2.16 16.65
N ASP A 40 -38.32 -1.53 15.53
CA ASP A 40 -37.36 -1.17 14.49
C ASP A 40 -36.32 -0.18 15.02
N GLU A 41 -36.77 0.87 15.71
CA GLU A 41 -35.87 1.86 16.32
C GLU A 41 -35.05 1.22 17.45
N TRP A 42 -35.65 0.37 18.29
CA TRP A 42 -34.93 -0.35 19.33
C TRP A 42 -33.78 -1.17 18.73
N LEU A 43 -34.05 -1.99 17.72
CA LEU A 43 -33.03 -2.83 17.10
C LEU A 43 -31.92 -1.98 16.45
N ALA A 44 -32.27 -0.83 15.87
CA ALA A 44 -31.29 0.11 15.34
C ALA A 44 -30.39 0.70 16.44
N VAL A 45 -30.98 1.19 17.53
CA VAL A 45 -30.28 1.72 18.71
C VAL A 45 -29.39 0.65 19.32
N GLN A 46 -29.90 -0.57 19.52
CA GLN A 46 -29.14 -1.67 20.11
C GLN A 46 -27.90 -2.03 19.29
N ARG A 47 -28.01 -2.10 17.96
CA ARG A 47 -26.86 -2.38 17.08
C ARG A 47 -25.78 -1.31 17.21
N LYS A 48 -26.17 -0.03 17.17
CA LYS A 48 -25.23 1.09 17.34
C LYS A 48 -24.60 1.12 18.74
N TRP A 49 -25.40 0.85 19.76
CA TRP A 49 -24.94 0.80 21.15
C TRP A 49 -23.93 -0.33 21.37
N LEU A 50 -24.17 -1.55 20.85
CA LEU A 50 -23.22 -2.67 20.98
C LEU A 50 -21.85 -2.35 20.35
N TYR A 51 -21.84 -1.70 19.18
CA TYR A 51 -20.61 -1.26 18.53
C TYR A 51 -19.85 -0.23 19.38
N LEU A 52 -20.54 0.81 19.84
CA LEU A 52 -19.93 1.88 20.63
C LEU A 52 -19.56 1.45 22.05
N GLU A 53 -20.30 0.50 22.64
CA GLU A 53 -19.98 -0.12 23.94
C GLU A 53 -18.61 -0.81 23.88
N GLY A 54 -18.35 -1.57 22.81
CA GLY A 54 -17.06 -2.21 22.56
C GLY A 54 -15.88 -1.24 22.60
N ILE A 55 -16.09 0.00 22.13
CA ILE A 55 -15.04 1.01 21.98
C ILE A 55 -14.89 1.87 23.24
N PHE A 56 -15.98 2.41 23.77
CA PHE A 56 -15.96 3.39 24.87
C PHE A 56 -15.96 2.77 26.28
N VAL A 57 -16.40 1.52 26.43
CA VAL A 57 -16.41 0.82 27.72
C VAL A 57 -15.17 -0.04 27.89
N TYR A 58 -14.75 -0.73 26.83
CA TYR A 58 -13.64 -1.71 26.90
C TYR A 58 -12.33 -1.23 26.24
N GLY A 59 -12.34 -0.12 25.49
CA GLY A 59 -11.16 0.40 24.80
C GLY A 59 -10.51 1.60 25.49
N ASP A 60 -9.18 1.72 25.35
CA ASP A 60 -8.42 2.87 25.89
C ASP A 60 -8.67 4.18 25.12
N ILE A 61 -9.43 4.13 24.02
CA ILE A 61 -9.84 5.29 23.20
C ILE A 61 -10.62 6.31 24.03
N ARG A 62 -11.26 5.88 25.11
CA ARG A 62 -11.91 6.77 26.09
C ARG A 62 -10.99 7.88 26.60
N SER A 63 -9.69 7.61 26.71
CA SER A 63 -8.70 8.61 27.12
C SER A 63 -8.43 9.66 26.05
N GLN A 64 -8.61 9.30 24.77
CA GLN A 64 -8.41 10.17 23.61
C GLN A 64 -9.65 11.03 23.32
N LEU A 65 -10.86 10.51 23.62
CA LEU A 65 -12.16 11.17 23.38
C LEU A 65 -12.99 11.27 24.68
N PRO A 66 -12.56 12.07 25.67
CA PRO A 66 -13.20 12.09 26.99
C PRO A 66 -14.60 12.74 26.99
N GLU A 67 -14.86 13.70 26.10
CA GLU A 67 -16.18 14.35 26.02
C GLU A 67 -17.24 13.41 25.42
N GLU A 68 -16.86 12.70 24.35
CA GLU A 68 -17.69 11.72 23.65
C GLU A 68 -17.96 10.52 24.55
N ALA A 69 -16.96 10.06 25.30
CA ALA A 69 -17.13 9.02 26.29
C ALA A 69 -18.13 9.41 27.38
N ARG A 70 -18.10 10.66 27.86
CA ARG A 70 -19.10 11.15 28.83
C ARG A 70 -20.50 11.17 28.23
N LYS A 71 -20.65 11.64 26.98
CA LYS A 71 -21.94 11.61 26.26
C LYS A 71 -22.46 10.17 26.12
N PHE A 72 -21.57 9.22 25.80
CA PHE A 72 -21.91 7.81 25.69
C PHE A 72 -22.33 7.20 27.03
N ASP A 73 -21.68 7.53 28.16
CA ASP A 73 -22.07 7.02 29.48
C ASP A 73 -23.51 7.37 29.86
N ASP A 74 -23.96 8.58 29.50
CA ASP A 74 -25.32 9.02 29.80
C ASP A 74 -26.33 8.25 28.94
N ILE A 75 -26.00 8.00 27.66
CA ILE A 75 -26.78 7.15 26.76
C ILE A 75 -26.80 5.70 27.24
N ASP A 76 -25.66 5.15 27.67
CA ASP A 76 -25.51 3.79 28.19
C ASP A 76 -26.39 3.57 29.42
N LYS A 77 -26.34 4.49 30.40
CA LYS A 77 -27.20 4.45 31.59
C LYS A 77 -28.68 4.48 31.22
N ALA A 78 -29.06 5.37 30.31
CA ALA A 78 -30.44 5.48 29.85
C ALA A 78 -30.90 4.21 29.12
N PHE A 79 -30.10 3.68 28.20
CA PHE A 79 -30.41 2.46 27.46
C PHE A 79 -30.52 1.23 28.39
N ARG A 80 -29.54 1.02 29.28
CA ARG A 80 -29.58 -0.07 30.27
C ARG A 80 -30.79 0.02 31.19
N LYS A 81 -31.20 1.22 31.60
CA LYS A 81 -32.43 1.41 32.40
C LYS A 81 -33.66 0.90 31.65
N ILE A 82 -33.79 1.25 30.36
CA ILE A 82 -34.90 0.78 29.50
C ILE A 82 -34.86 -0.75 29.35
N MET A 83 -33.67 -1.33 29.13
CA MET A 83 -33.50 -2.79 29.01
C MET A 83 -33.91 -3.51 30.31
N MET A 84 -33.48 -3.00 31.48
CA MET A 84 -33.83 -3.58 32.77
C MET A 84 -35.32 -3.48 33.09
N GLU A 85 -35.96 -2.34 32.79
CA GLU A 85 -37.40 -2.16 32.97
C GLU A 85 -38.20 -3.15 32.09
N THR A 86 -37.74 -3.37 30.87
CA THR A 86 -38.38 -4.29 29.92
C THR A 86 -38.17 -5.74 30.34
N ALA A 87 -36.96 -6.11 30.81
CA ALA A 87 -36.67 -7.44 31.33
C ALA A 87 -37.57 -7.82 32.51
N LYS A 88 -37.97 -6.84 33.35
CA LYS A 88 -38.91 -7.06 34.46
C LYS A 88 -40.35 -7.33 33.99
N LYS A 89 -40.75 -6.86 32.80
CA LYS A 89 -42.11 -6.99 32.27
C LYS A 89 -42.06 -7.29 30.77
N PRO A 90 -41.80 -8.54 30.33
CA PRO A 90 -41.49 -8.88 28.94
C PRO A 90 -42.68 -8.79 27.96
N ASN A 91 -43.84 -8.28 28.38
CA ASN A 91 -44.99 -8.15 27.50
C ASN A 91 -44.77 -7.00 26.50
N VAL A 92 -44.62 -7.35 25.22
CA VAL A 92 -44.35 -6.40 24.12
C VAL A 92 -45.36 -5.26 24.05
N LYS A 93 -46.65 -5.54 24.27
CA LYS A 93 -47.69 -4.52 24.24
C LYS A 93 -47.49 -3.52 25.36
N VAL A 94 -47.20 -4.00 26.57
CA VAL A 94 -46.98 -3.13 27.75
C VAL A 94 -45.70 -2.30 27.58
N CYS A 95 -44.61 -2.89 27.06
CA CYS A 95 -43.33 -2.20 26.91
C CYS A 95 -43.35 -1.11 25.84
N CYS A 96 -43.92 -1.41 24.66
CA CYS A 96 -43.96 -0.48 23.54
C CYS A 96 -45.02 0.62 23.70
N HIS A 97 -46.08 0.38 24.48
CA HIS A 97 -47.12 1.39 24.76
C HIS A 97 -46.80 2.27 25.97
N LEU A 98 -45.61 2.16 26.57
CA LEU A 98 -45.18 3.12 27.60
C LEU A 98 -45.12 4.54 26.99
N PRO A 99 -45.68 5.55 27.68
CA PRO A 99 -45.73 6.90 27.14
C PRO A 99 -44.31 7.43 26.90
N GLY A 100 -44.04 7.94 25.70
CA GLY A 100 -42.73 8.48 25.33
C GLY A 100 -41.69 7.45 24.89
N ARG A 101 -41.96 6.14 24.95
CA ARG A 101 -40.96 5.09 24.64
C ARG A 101 -40.31 5.25 23.27
N LEU A 102 -41.10 5.57 22.24
CA LEU A 102 -40.60 5.80 20.89
C LEU A 102 -39.67 7.03 20.85
N ALA A 103 -40.09 8.13 21.46
CA ALA A 103 -39.30 9.37 21.52
C ALA A 103 -37.99 9.18 22.32
N ASP A 104 -38.03 8.41 23.41
CA ASP A 104 -36.84 8.07 24.18
C ASP A 104 -35.83 7.29 23.32
N LEU A 105 -36.29 6.26 22.61
CA LEU A 105 -35.43 5.45 21.74
C LEU A 105 -34.87 6.27 20.56
N GLN A 106 -35.69 7.11 19.92
CA GLN A 106 -35.24 8.03 18.88
C GLN A 106 -34.19 9.03 19.42
N GLY A 107 -34.37 9.52 20.64
CA GLY A 107 -33.40 10.39 21.32
C GLY A 107 -32.06 9.68 21.57
N LEU A 108 -32.09 8.42 22.01
CA LEU A 108 -30.88 7.59 22.15
C LEU A 108 -30.24 7.33 20.79
N GLY A 109 -31.04 7.03 19.76
CA GLY A 109 -30.58 6.82 18.39
C GLY A 109 -29.81 8.03 17.85
N TYR A 110 -30.38 9.22 18.00
CA TYR A 110 -29.72 10.47 17.61
C TYR A 110 -28.43 10.75 18.41
N GLY A 111 -28.45 10.47 19.71
CA GLY A 111 -27.25 10.58 20.56
C GLY A 111 -26.12 9.65 20.11
N LEU A 112 -26.45 8.39 19.79
CA LEU A 112 -25.50 7.40 19.28
C LEU A 112 -24.95 7.79 17.90
N GLU A 113 -25.78 8.32 17.01
CA GLU A 113 -25.33 8.82 15.70
C GLU A 113 -24.31 9.95 15.83
N ARG A 114 -24.53 10.90 16.74
CA ARG A 114 -23.56 11.97 17.00
C ARG A 114 -22.24 11.43 17.56
N CYS A 115 -22.30 10.45 18.46
CA CYS A 115 -21.10 9.80 18.99
C CYS A 115 -20.34 9.07 17.87
N GLN A 116 -21.06 8.36 17.00
CA GLN A 116 -20.48 7.65 15.86
C GLN A 116 -19.85 8.62 14.84
N LYS A 117 -20.51 9.75 14.54
CA LYS A 117 -19.92 10.79 13.67
C LYS A 117 -18.61 11.31 14.27
N SER A 118 -18.61 11.69 15.55
CA SER A 118 -17.41 12.21 16.22
C SER A 118 -16.25 11.21 16.24
N LEU A 119 -16.58 9.91 16.39
CA LEU A 119 -15.60 8.83 16.30
C LEU A 119 -15.02 8.72 14.88
N ASN A 120 -15.86 8.77 13.85
CA ASN A 120 -15.41 8.72 12.46
C ASN A 120 -14.53 9.91 12.11
N ASP A 121 -14.92 11.12 12.52
CA ASP A 121 -14.13 12.35 12.31
C ASP A 121 -12.74 12.24 12.99
N TYR A 122 -12.70 11.63 14.19
CA TYR A 122 -11.44 11.33 14.87
C TYR A 122 -10.58 10.32 14.09
N LEU A 123 -11.17 9.22 13.61
CA LEU A 123 -10.45 8.21 12.83
C LEU A 123 -9.92 8.78 11.51
N ASP A 124 -10.73 9.58 10.81
CA ASP A 124 -10.32 10.21 9.55
C ASP A 124 -9.22 11.27 9.81
N SER A 125 -9.25 12.00 10.93
CA SER A 125 -8.13 12.85 11.37
C SER A 125 -6.83 12.04 11.57
N LYS A 126 -6.90 10.84 12.16
CA LYS A 126 -5.74 9.96 12.31
C LYS A 126 -5.25 9.40 10.98
N ARG A 127 -6.14 9.06 10.05
CA ARG A 127 -5.79 8.66 8.68
C ARG A 127 -5.07 9.76 7.93
N ASN A 128 -5.53 11.00 8.06
CA ASN A 128 -4.87 12.17 7.46
C ASN A 128 -3.49 12.44 8.08
N ALA A 129 -3.30 12.13 9.37
CA ALA A 129 -2.00 12.25 10.02
C ALA A 129 -1.00 11.16 9.56
N PHE A 130 -1.46 9.91 9.39
CA PHE A 130 -0.66 8.83 8.80
C PHE A 130 -1.44 8.10 7.69
N PRO A 131 -1.22 8.48 6.41
CA PRO A 131 -2.05 8.04 5.29
C PRO A 131 -2.09 6.54 5.00
N ARG A 132 -1.20 5.72 5.59
CA ARG A 132 -1.30 4.27 5.42
C ARG A 132 -2.47 3.65 6.21
N PHE A 133 -3.03 4.37 7.17
CA PHE A 133 -4.23 3.93 7.89
C PHE A 133 -5.50 3.92 7.02
N PHE A 134 -5.47 4.51 5.82
CA PHE A 134 -6.54 4.32 4.84
C PHE A 134 -6.64 2.88 4.30
N PHE A 135 -5.61 2.05 4.50
CA PHE A 135 -5.55 0.68 3.97
C PHE A 135 -5.91 -0.42 5.00
N ILE A 136 -6.33 -0.04 6.19
CA ILE A 136 -6.80 -0.93 7.25
C ILE A 136 -8.24 -0.58 7.62
N SER A 137 -8.98 -1.53 8.20
CA SER A 137 -10.37 -1.29 8.61
C SER A 137 -10.46 -0.35 9.81
N ASP A 138 -11.66 0.21 10.07
CA ASP A 138 -11.90 1.01 11.27
C ASP A 138 -11.58 0.21 12.54
N ASP A 139 -11.99 -1.06 12.63
CA ASP A 139 -11.73 -1.92 13.80
C ASP A 139 -10.22 -2.16 14.02
N GLU A 140 -9.46 -2.33 12.93
CA GLU A 140 -8.00 -2.50 12.99
C GLU A 140 -7.32 -1.21 13.44
N LEU A 141 -7.76 -0.07 12.91
CA LEU A 141 -7.24 1.23 13.33
C LEU A 141 -7.56 1.51 14.80
N LEU A 142 -8.77 1.18 15.25
CA LEU A 142 -9.17 1.28 16.66
C LEU A 142 -8.30 0.37 17.55
N SER A 143 -7.94 -0.83 17.10
CA SER A 143 -7.04 -1.72 17.85
C SER A 143 -5.62 -1.14 18.02
N ILE A 144 -5.13 -0.41 17.02
CA ILE A 144 -3.84 0.28 17.07
C ILE A 144 -3.90 1.49 18.01
N LEU A 145 -4.93 2.32 17.86
CA LEU A 145 -5.10 3.56 18.63
C LEU A 145 -5.53 3.32 20.09
N GLY A 146 -6.16 2.17 20.35
CA GLY A 146 -6.61 1.74 21.66
C GLY A 146 -5.53 1.06 22.50
N SER A 147 -4.27 1.02 22.05
CA SER A 147 -3.14 0.57 22.85
C SER A 147 -2.05 1.63 22.87
N SER A 148 -1.40 1.81 24.02
CA SER A 148 -0.22 2.67 24.14
C SER A 148 1.08 1.95 23.76
N GLU A 149 1.04 0.63 23.56
CA GLU A 149 2.21 -0.16 23.23
C GLU A 149 2.49 -0.18 21.73
N ALA A 150 3.74 0.07 21.32
CA ALA A 150 4.15 -0.03 19.93
C ALA A 150 4.05 -1.46 19.34
N SER A 151 3.83 -2.47 20.17
CA SER A 151 3.62 -3.87 19.74
C SER A 151 2.32 -4.03 18.92
N CYS A 152 1.30 -3.20 19.15
CA CYS A 152 -0.02 -3.33 18.51
C CYS A 152 0.02 -3.18 16.99
N VAL A 153 0.99 -2.42 16.45
CA VAL A 153 1.09 -2.21 15.00
C VAL A 153 1.58 -3.44 14.24
N GLN A 154 2.22 -4.39 14.93
CA GLN A 154 2.95 -5.51 14.31
C GLN A 154 2.02 -6.39 13.48
N GLU A 155 0.81 -6.66 13.97
CA GLU A 155 -0.18 -7.50 13.29
C GLU A 155 -0.67 -6.87 11.97
N HIS A 156 -0.60 -5.54 11.88
CA HIS A 156 -1.13 -4.76 10.76
C HIS A 156 -0.03 -4.32 9.77
N MET A 157 1.25 -4.59 10.05
CA MET A 157 2.38 -4.18 9.20
C MET A 157 2.28 -4.73 7.77
N VAL A 158 1.83 -5.99 7.62
CA VAL A 158 1.69 -6.66 6.31
C VAL A 158 0.62 -6.00 5.44
N LYS A 159 -0.37 -5.33 6.05
CA LYS A 159 -1.42 -4.61 5.31
C LYS A 159 -0.97 -3.20 4.93
N MET A 160 -0.21 -2.53 5.80
CA MET A 160 0.27 -1.16 5.57
C MET A 160 1.54 -1.09 4.69
N PHE A 161 2.32 -2.16 4.58
CA PHE A 161 3.58 -2.21 3.84
C PHE A 161 3.65 -3.46 2.97
N ASP A 162 4.18 -3.36 1.75
CA ASP A 162 4.36 -4.55 0.90
C ASP A 162 5.51 -5.42 1.43
N ASN A 163 5.19 -6.64 1.85
CA ASN A 163 6.15 -7.68 2.25
C ASN A 163 7.03 -7.33 3.48
N ILE A 164 6.54 -6.49 4.37
CA ILE A 164 7.12 -6.28 5.71
C ILE A 164 6.28 -7.02 6.74
N CYS A 165 6.92 -7.94 7.46
CA CYS A 165 6.26 -8.77 8.47
C CYS A 165 6.24 -8.10 9.84
N SER A 166 7.35 -7.47 10.24
CA SER A 166 7.48 -6.87 11.58
C SER A 166 8.54 -5.78 11.65
N LEU A 167 8.43 -4.94 12.67
CA LEU A 167 9.50 -4.05 13.11
C LEU A 167 10.30 -4.73 14.22
N LYS A 168 11.62 -4.56 14.21
CA LYS A 168 12.47 -4.94 15.34
C LYS A 168 12.34 -3.86 16.41
N LEU A 169 11.43 -4.10 17.35
CA LEU A 169 11.26 -3.26 18.53
C LEU A 169 12.22 -3.71 19.63
N GLY A 170 12.82 -2.74 20.31
CA GLY A 170 13.71 -2.97 21.43
C GLY A 170 13.70 -1.79 22.38
N PHE A 171 14.56 -1.84 23.39
CA PHE A 171 14.76 -0.75 24.33
C PHE A 171 16.15 -0.17 24.16
N ASN A 172 16.24 1.15 24.21
CA ASN A 172 17.54 1.82 24.28
C ASN A 172 18.13 1.76 25.72
N SER A 173 19.31 2.33 25.92
CA SER A 173 19.98 2.39 27.23
C SER A 173 19.19 3.14 28.33
N LEU A 174 18.16 3.91 27.95
CA LEU A 174 17.26 4.65 28.85
C LEU A 174 15.90 3.93 29.02
N ASN A 175 15.81 2.67 28.60
CA ASN A 175 14.59 1.85 28.63
C ASN A 175 13.41 2.44 27.82
N ARG A 176 13.71 3.21 26.78
CA ARG A 176 12.75 3.79 25.84
C ARG A 176 12.55 2.88 24.65
N THR A 177 11.31 2.71 24.21
CA THR A 177 10.96 1.82 23.09
C THR A 177 11.46 2.42 21.79
N ILE A 178 12.25 1.66 21.04
CA ILE A 178 12.81 2.05 19.75
C ILE A 178 12.51 0.99 18.69
N ALA A 179 12.28 1.43 17.46
CA ALA A 179 12.32 0.61 16.26
C ALA A 179 13.70 0.74 15.63
N SER A 180 14.44 -0.37 15.54
CA SER A 180 15.82 -0.37 15.04
C SER A 180 15.97 -0.98 13.64
N ALA A 181 14.98 -1.74 13.18
CA ALA A 181 15.03 -2.40 11.88
C ALA A 181 13.63 -2.79 11.37
N MET A 182 13.53 -3.07 10.07
CA MET A 182 12.37 -3.71 9.45
C MET A 182 12.73 -5.13 9.02
N ASN A 183 11.83 -6.07 9.29
CA ASN A 183 11.96 -7.47 8.91
C ASN A 183 10.97 -7.78 7.77
N SER A 184 11.47 -8.26 6.65
CA SER A 184 10.62 -8.78 5.58
C SER A 184 10.00 -10.13 5.97
N CYS A 185 8.98 -10.57 5.23
CA CYS A 185 8.37 -11.89 5.43
C CYS A 185 9.35 -13.06 5.20
N GLU A 186 10.43 -12.84 4.47
CA GLU A 186 11.52 -13.80 4.26
C GLU A 186 12.61 -13.74 5.34
N MET A 187 12.38 -12.98 6.41
CA MET A 187 13.36 -12.72 7.48
C MET A 187 14.60 -11.97 6.99
N GLU A 188 14.49 -11.20 5.90
CA GLU A 188 15.53 -10.24 5.54
C GLU A 188 15.40 -8.99 6.43
N VAL A 189 16.50 -8.59 7.04
CA VAL A 189 16.51 -7.47 7.99
C VAL A 189 17.17 -6.26 7.32
N MET A 190 16.48 -5.12 7.36
CA MET A 190 17.06 -3.81 7.06
C MET A 190 17.18 -3.01 8.34
N GLU A 191 18.39 -2.93 8.88
CA GLU A 191 18.70 -2.08 10.04
C GLU A 191 18.61 -0.61 9.65
N PHE A 192 17.97 0.19 10.50
CA PHE A 192 17.91 1.63 10.32
C PHE A 192 19.25 2.26 10.62
N ARG A 193 19.56 3.36 9.92
CA ARG A 193 20.76 4.13 10.19
C ARG A 193 20.66 4.89 11.52
N GLN A 194 19.44 5.28 11.89
CA GLN A 194 19.11 5.89 13.17
C GLN A 194 17.87 5.18 13.72
N ASP A 195 17.95 4.73 14.97
CA ASP A 195 16.82 4.15 15.67
C ASP A 195 15.70 5.18 15.81
N VAL A 196 14.47 4.74 15.60
CA VAL A 196 13.28 5.60 15.69
C VAL A 196 12.60 5.35 17.03
N PHE A 197 12.37 6.40 17.81
CA PHE A 197 11.63 6.30 19.07
C PHE A 197 10.16 5.97 18.78
N ALA A 198 9.68 4.83 19.26
CA ALA A 198 8.30 4.38 19.12
C ALA A 198 7.51 4.77 20.38
N GLU A 199 7.43 6.07 20.64
CA GLU A 199 6.77 6.66 21.81
C GLU A 199 5.85 7.80 21.40
N GLY A 200 4.82 8.06 22.21
CA GLY A 200 3.82 9.08 21.92
C GLY A 200 2.77 8.56 20.95
N ARG A 201 2.24 9.44 20.09
CA ARG A 201 1.17 9.11 19.17
C ARG A 201 1.66 8.22 18.04
N VAL A 202 0.86 7.21 17.68
CA VAL A 202 1.27 6.18 16.72
C VAL A 202 1.57 6.76 15.34
N GLU A 203 0.73 7.68 14.88
CA GLU A 203 0.90 8.38 13.61
C GLU A 203 2.24 9.12 13.49
N ASP A 204 2.74 9.71 14.59
CA ASP A 204 3.93 10.56 14.57
C ASP A 204 5.20 9.70 14.39
N TRP A 205 5.35 8.67 15.22
CA TRP A 205 6.53 7.81 15.13
C TRP A 205 6.49 6.89 13.91
N MET A 206 5.31 6.48 13.43
CA MET A 206 5.18 5.73 12.17
C MET A 206 5.60 6.58 10.96
N ASN A 207 5.31 7.88 10.95
CA ASN A 207 5.82 8.80 9.94
C ASN A 207 7.34 8.94 10.00
N LEU A 208 7.92 9.06 11.19
CA LEU A 208 9.38 9.11 11.37
C LEU A 208 10.04 7.80 10.90
N MET A 209 9.45 6.66 11.23
CA MET A 209 9.89 5.34 10.79
C MET A 209 9.86 5.23 9.28
N LEU A 210 8.80 5.69 8.62
CA LEU A 210 8.69 5.70 7.17
C LEU A 210 9.79 6.56 6.51
N GLN A 211 10.10 7.73 7.09
CA GLN A 211 11.17 8.60 6.61
C GLN A 211 12.55 7.94 6.78
N GLU A 212 12.83 7.35 7.94
CA GLU A 212 14.10 6.67 8.19
C GLU A 212 14.27 5.39 7.35
N MET A 213 13.19 4.66 7.08
CA MET A 213 13.18 3.55 6.12
C MET A 213 13.68 4.03 4.74
N ARG A 214 13.06 5.07 4.17
CA ARG A 214 13.44 5.61 2.85
C ARG A 214 14.86 6.15 2.85
N ARG A 215 15.24 6.89 3.90
CA ARG A 215 16.59 7.48 4.04
C ARG A 215 17.67 6.39 4.13
N THR A 216 17.41 5.36 4.92
CA THR A 216 18.33 4.24 5.11
C THR A 216 18.45 3.42 3.82
N ASN A 217 17.32 3.09 3.17
CA ASN A 217 17.30 2.37 1.91
C ASN A 217 18.07 3.13 0.80
N ARG A 218 17.89 4.45 0.69
CA ARG A 218 18.68 5.29 -0.24
C ARG A 218 20.18 5.24 0.04
N TYR A 219 20.58 5.33 1.32
CA TYR A 219 21.98 5.27 1.72
C TYR A 219 22.60 3.91 1.39
N ILE A 220 21.94 2.81 1.75
CA ILE A 220 22.45 1.46 1.50
C ILE A 220 22.49 1.19 0.00
N THR A 221 21.50 1.65 -0.77
CA THR A 221 21.50 1.56 -2.25
C THR A 221 22.70 2.29 -2.85
N LYS A 222 22.97 3.53 -2.43
CA LYS A 222 24.16 4.27 -2.86
C LYS A 222 25.45 3.53 -2.53
N LYS A 223 25.54 3.00 -1.30
CA LYS A 223 26.69 2.23 -0.80
C LYS A 223 26.90 0.97 -1.64
N ALA A 224 25.83 0.25 -1.98
CA ALA A 224 25.87 -0.96 -2.80
C ALA A 224 26.39 -0.66 -4.21
N ILE A 225 25.84 0.36 -4.88
CA ILE A 225 26.27 0.80 -6.22
C ILE A 225 27.75 1.18 -6.22
N PHE A 226 28.17 1.98 -5.23
CA PHE A 226 29.57 2.43 -5.11
C PHE A 226 30.53 1.30 -4.79
N ASN A 227 30.16 0.38 -3.88
CA ASN A 227 30.99 -0.75 -3.50
C ASN A 227 31.19 -1.72 -4.68
N TYR A 228 30.14 -2.01 -5.45
CA TYR A 228 30.28 -2.87 -6.63
C TYR A 228 31.27 -2.29 -7.65
N GLY A 229 31.27 -0.96 -7.84
CA GLY A 229 32.24 -0.29 -8.71
C GLY A 229 33.69 -0.38 -8.24
N LYS A 230 33.94 -0.52 -6.94
CA LYS A 230 35.28 -0.78 -6.39
C LYS A 230 35.70 -2.23 -6.56
N VAL A 231 34.75 -3.14 -6.35
CA VAL A 231 34.95 -4.59 -6.45
C VAL A 231 35.31 -5.02 -7.88
N ARG A 232 34.68 -4.40 -8.90
CA ARG A 232 34.97 -4.70 -10.32
C ARG A 232 36.23 -4.04 -10.89
N ARG A 233 36.84 -3.06 -10.20
CA ARG A 233 38.13 -2.50 -10.63
C ARG A 233 39.25 -3.36 -10.05
N PRO A 234 40.03 -4.12 -10.86
CA PRO A 234 41.31 -4.60 -10.35
C PRO A 234 42.12 -3.37 -9.95
N ARG A 235 42.38 -3.19 -8.66
CA ARG A 235 43.31 -2.16 -8.19
C ARG A 235 44.69 -2.58 -8.70
N CYS A 236 45.14 -1.97 -9.79
CA CYS A 236 46.56 -1.85 -10.08
C CYS A 236 47.09 -0.72 -9.20
N THR A 237 47.33 -0.99 -7.92
CA THR A 237 48.12 -0.07 -7.07
C THR A 237 49.59 -0.42 -7.26
N TYR A 238 50.25 0.29 -8.17
CA TYR A 238 51.67 0.56 -8.04
C TYR A 238 51.86 1.40 -6.77
N TYR A 239 52.27 0.77 -5.68
CA TYR A 239 53.04 1.44 -4.64
C TYR A 239 54.47 0.95 -4.77
N SER A 240 55.31 1.72 -5.46
CA SER A 240 56.71 1.77 -5.11
C SER A 240 56.84 2.70 -3.90
N LEU A 241 57.28 2.17 -2.77
CA LEU A 241 58.51 2.57 -2.06
C LEU A 241 58.62 1.71 -0.80
N GLY A 242 59.85 1.30 -0.50
CA GLY A 242 60.18 0.18 0.37
C GLY A 242 59.67 0.27 1.81
N ILE A 243 59.51 -0.91 2.42
CA ILE A 243 60.25 -1.35 3.60
C ILE A 243 60.14 -2.88 3.69
N THR A 244 61.31 -3.48 3.92
CA THR A 244 61.61 -4.89 4.17
C THR A 244 60.88 -5.48 5.37
N SER A 245 60.25 -6.65 5.22
CA SER A 245 60.58 -7.89 5.95
C SER A 245 59.44 -8.93 5.86
N LEU A 246 59.85 -10.19 5.74
CA LEU A 246 59.05 -11.41 5.53
C LEU A 246 57.88 -11.62 6.49
N LYS A 247 56.72 -12.09 5.98
CA LYS A 247 56.22 -13.49 6.15
C LYS A 247 54.82 -13.69 5.50
N SER A 248 54.82 -14.47 4.42
CA SER A 248 53.79 -15.46 4.02
C SER A 248 52.30 -15.07 4.01
N LYS A 249 51.81 -14.61 2.86
CA LYS A 249 50.60 -15.07 2.14
C LYS A 249 50.61 -14.43 0.74
N PRO A 250 50.35 -15.16 -0.35
CA PRO A 250 50.19 -14.53 -1.65
C PRO A 250 48.80 -13.90 -1.70
N ASP A 251 48.69 -12.64 -1.27
CA ASP A 251 47.50 -11.82 -1.53
C ASP A 251 47.46 -11.50 -3.03
N VAL A 252 47.04 -12.48 -3.81
CA VAL A 252 46.47 -12.23 -5.13
C VAL A 252 45.21 -11.41 -4.85
N LEU A 253 45.25 -10.11 -5.15
CA LEU A 253 44.13 -9.18 -5.03
C LEU A 253 43.09 -9.53 -6.11
N ILE A 254 42.41 -10.67 -5.94
CA ILE A 254 41.25 -11.08 -6.74
C ILE A 254 40.13 -10.13 -6.33
N GLY A 255 39.60 -9.35 -7.28
CA GLY A 255 38.40 -8.55 -7.04
C GLY A 255 37.32 -9.44 -6.43
N VAL A 256 36.61 -8.95 -5.41
CA VAL A 256 35.59 -9.75 -4.71
C VAL A 256 34.59 -10.28 -5.76
N PRO A 257 34.28 -11.59 -5.80
CA PRO A 257 33.32 -12.12 -6.75
C PRO A 257 31.97 -11.38 -6.64
N ARG A 258 31.31 -11.15 -7.79
CA ARG A 258 29.99 -10.52 -7.83
C ARG A 258 29.02 -11.22 -6.87
N THR A 259 29.10 -12.55 -6.78
CA THR A 259 28.30 -13.39 -5.87
C THR A 259 28.47 -13.05 -4.41
N ASP A 260 29.67 -12.66 -3.97
CA ASP A 260 29.94 -12.37 -2.56
C ASP A 260 29.49 -10.95 -2.21
N TRP A 261 29.68 -9.99 -3.13
CA TRP A 261 29.08 -8.66 -2.98
C TRP A 261 27.55 -8.72 -2.83
N MET A 262 26.86 -9.64 -3.50
CA MET A 262 25.40 -9.80 -3.33
C MET A 262 24.99 -10.26 -1.92
N LEU A 263 25.90 -10.90 -1.16
CA LEU A 263 25.63 -11.35 0.20
C LEU A 263 25.73 -10.19 1.21
N ASP A 264 26.56 -9.20 0.93
CA ASP A 264 26.78 -8.03 1.80
C ASP A 264 25.57 -7.08 1.90
N PHE A 265 24.62 -7.19 0.98
CA PHE A 265 23.48 -6.27 0.85
C PHE A 265 22.14 -7.02 0.76
N GLN A 266 21.06 -6.35 1.15
CA GLN A 266 19.69 -6.85 1.02
C GLN A 266 19.32 -7.06 -0.46
N GLY A 267 18.49 -8.07 -0.73
CA GLY A 267 18.16 -8.52 -2.08
C GLY A 267 17.52 -7.43 -2.94
N MET A 268 16.58 -6.65 -2.39
CA MET A 268 15.98 -5.50 -3.08
C MET A 268 17.05 -4.50 -3.57
N ILE A 269 18.05 -4.24 -2.73
CA ILE A 269 19.11 -3.27 -3.00
C ILE A 269 20.07 -3.80 -4.06
N VAL A 270 20.41 -5.09 -3.98
CA VAL A 270 21.21 -5.80 -4.99
C VAL A 270 20.55 -5.72 -6.36
N LEU A 271 19.22 -5.91 -6.45
CA LEU A 271 18.48 -5.82 -7.71
C LEU A 271 18.60 -4.42 -8.33
N ALA A 272 18.36 -3.36 -7.55
CA ALA A 272 18.47 -1.98 -8.03
C ALA A 272 19.92 -1.64 -8.45
N ALA A 273 20.91 -2.04 -7.64
CA ALA A 273 22.31 -1.79 -7.93
C ALA A 273 22.80 -2.55 -9.18
N ASN A 274 22.37 -3.81 -9.37
CA ASN A 274 22.68 -4.58 -10.57
C ASN A 274 22.14 -3.89 -11.83
N GLN A 275 20.90 -3.38 -11.79
CA GLN A 275 20.29 -2.67 -12.91
C GLN A 275 21.04 -1.37 -13.29
N VAL A 276 21.53 -0.62 -12.29
CA VAL A 276 22.38 0.56 -12.53
C VAL A 276 23.66 0.18 -13.26
N TRP A 277 24.32 -0.90 -12.82
CA TRP A 277 25.57 -1.34 -13.43
C TRP A 277 25.36 -1.96 -14.81
N TRP A 278 24.30 -2.73 -15.01
CA TRP A 278 23.94 -3.23 -16.34
C TRP A 278 23.70 -2.07 -17.32
N THR A 279 22.94 -1.04 -16.92
CA THR A 279 22.71 0.16 -17.73
C THR A 279 24.04 0.82 -18.13
N ALA A 280 24.91 1.07 -17.15
CA ALA A 280 26.20 1.72 -17.39
C ALA A 280 27.17 0.87 -18.24
N GLU A 281 27.11 -0.45 -18.10
CA GLU A 281 27.95 -1.39 -18.85
C GLU A 281 27.54 -1.45 -20.32
N VAL A 282 26.24 -1.52 -20.61
CA VAL A 282 25.70 -1.50 -21.98
C VAL A 282 26.02 -0.18 -22.67
N GLU A 283 25.82 0.97 -22.01
CA GLU A 283 26.20 2.28 -22.57
C GLU A 283 27.70 2.38 -22.86
N ASN A 284 28.55 1.83 -21.99
CA ASN A 284 29.98 1.78 -22.24
C ASN A 284 30.33 0.89 -23.45
N VAL A 285 29.58 -0.19 -23.68
CA VAL A 285 29.74 -1.01 -24.89
C VAL A 285 29.40 -0.21 -26.14
N PHE A 286 28.30 0.55 -26.16
CA PHE A 286 27.99 1.45 -27.27
C PHE A 286 29.13 2.46 -27.52
N VAL A 287 29.67 3.08 -26.47
CA VAL A 287 30.82 3.99 -26.58
C VAL A 287 32.07 3.30 -27.15
N LYS A 288 32.33 2.04 -26.79
CA LYS A 288 33.44 1.25 -27.36
C LYS A 288 33.21 0.97 -28.85
N ILE A 289 31.98 0.68 -29.25
CA ILE A 289 31.62 0.46 -30.66
C ILE A 289 31.87 1.73 -31.47
N THR A 290 31.45 2.90 -30.97
CA THR A 290 31.74 4.21 -31.60
C THR A 290 33.24 4.48 -31.74
N LYS A 291 34.06 3.99 -30.80
CA LYS A 291 35.54 4.06 -30.85
C LYS A 291 36.18 3.04 -31.80
N GLY A 292 35.39 2.22 -32.50
CA GLY A 292 35.87 1.25 -33.50
C GLY A 292 35.90 -0.21 -33.04
N TYR A 293 35.57 -0.52 -31.79
CA TYR A 293 35.54 -1.89 -31.27
C TYR A 293 34.22 -2.60 -31.65
N LYS A 294 34.07 -2.96 -32.93
CA LYS A 294 32.82 -3.53 -33.48
C LYS A 294 32.37 -4.86 -32.83
N ARG A 295 33.27 -5.60 -32.16
CA ARG A 295 32.95 -6.87 -31.48
C ARG A 295 32.56 -6.71 -30.01
N ALA A 296 32.55 -5.48 -29.48
CA ALA A 296 32.35 -5.24 -28.05
C ALA A 296 31.00 -5.77 -27.52
N MET A 297 29.93 -5.73 -28.32
CA MET A 297 28.62 -6.29 -27.90
C MET A 297 28.66 -7.81 -27.73
N LYS A 298 29.32 -8.51 -28.65
CA LYS A 298 29.49 -9.97 -28.58
C LYS A 298 30.38 -10.38 -27.41
N GLU A 299 31.48 -9.65 -27.18
CA GLU A 299 32.36 -9.88 -26.03
C GLU A 299 31.64 -9.66 -24.69
N TYR A 300 30.74 -8.67 -24.64
CA TYR A 300 29.91 -8.42 -23.46
C TYR A 300 28.87 -9.52 -23.25
N LEU A 301 28.24 -10.04 -24.32
CA LEU A 301 27.36 -11.20 -24.24
C LEU A 301 28.08 -12.43 -23.65
N ASP A 302 29.29 -12.72 -24.13
CA ASP A 302 30.11 -13.81 -23.61
C ASP A 302 30.49 -13.59 -22.13
N GLN A 303 30.70 -12.33 -21.72
CA GLN A 303 30.92 -11.98 -20.31
C GLN A 303 29.65 -12.23 -19.46
N MET A 304 28.47 -11.85 -19.94
CA MET A 304 27.20 -12.09 -19.23
C MET A 304 26.93 -13.59 -19.07
N ASN A 305 27.19 -14.40 -20.10
CA ASN A 305 27.05 -15.85 -20.03
C ASN A 305 27.94 -16.47 -18.94
N ARG A 306 29.22 -16.07 -18.85
CA ARG A 306 30.11 -16.52 -17.77
C ARG A 306 29.60 -16.13 -16.38
N GLN A 307 29.08 -14.91 -16.23
CA GLN A 307 28.53 -14.44 -14.95
C GLN A 307 27.25 -15.19 -14.55
N LEU A 308 26.42 -15.55 -15.52
CA LEU A 308 25.26 -16.40 -15.30
C LEU A 308 25.68 -17.80 -14.84
N ASP A 309 26.69 -18.40 -15.48
CA ASP A 309 27.23 -19.71 -15.07
C ASP A 309 27.76 -19.68 -13.63
N GLU A 310 28.50 -18.61 -13.25
CA GLU A 310 28.95 -18.39 -11.87
C GLU A 310 27.77 -18.31 -10.88
N LEU A 311 26.71 -17.58 -11.24
CA LEU A 311 25.49 -17.49 -10.41
C LEU A 311 24.78 -18.84 -10.28
N VAL A 312 24.66 -19.60 -11.37
CA VAL A 312 24.05 -20.94 -11.37
C VAL A 312 24.83 -21.89 -10.46
N VAL A 313 26.17 -21.87 -10.55
CA VAL A 313 27.03 -22.65 -9.64
C VAL A 313 26.82 -22.23 -8.19
N ARG A 314 26.75 -20.92 -7.91
CA ARG A 314 26.51 -20.42 -6.55
C ARG A 314 25.14 -20.84 -6.00
N VAL A 315 24.08 -20.79 -6.81
CA VAL A 315 22.73 -21.24 -6.41
C VAL A 315 22.72 -22.73 -6.05
N ARG A 316 23.53 -23.56 -6.72
CA ARG A 316 23.62 -25.00 -6.45
C ARG A 316 24.44 -25.33 -5.20
N SER A 317 25.22 -24.37 -4.69
CA SER A 317 25.96 -24.53 -3.43
C SER A 317 25.04 -24.55 -2.20
N HIS A 318 25.62 -24.85 -1.03
CA HIS A 318 24.92 -24.76 0.24
C HIS A 318 24.72 -23.28 0.62
N LEU A 319 23.45 -22.87 0.65
CA LEU A 319 22.99 -21.51 0.95
C LEU A 319 21.77 -21.59 1.85
N SER A 320 21.57 -20.56 2.68
CA SER A 320 20.31 -20.39 3.41
C SER A 320 19.13 -20.20 2.45
N LYS A 321 17.90 -20.41 2.93
CA LYS A 321 16.69 -20.23 2.13
C LYS A 321 16.59 -18.81 1.54
N ASN A 322 16.92 -17.79 2.33
CA ASN A 322 16.86 -16.40 1.90
C ASN A 322 17.94 -16.07 0.84
N GLU A 323 19.19 -16.51 1.06
CA GLU A 323 20.26 -16.33 0.06
C GLU A 323 19.94 -17.04 -1.26
N ARG A 324 19.42 -18.27 -1.20
CA ARG A 324 18.98 -18.99 -2.40
C ARG A 324 17.90 -18.22 -3.15
N LYS A 325 16.87 -17.73 -2.45
CA LYS A 325 15.82 -16.89 -3.04
C LYS A 325 16.42 -15.62 -3.66
N LYS A 326 17.43 -15.00 -3.02
CA LYS A 326 18.09 -13.78 -3.50
C LYS A 326 18.77 -14.04 -4.85
N PHE A 327 19.62 -15.07 -4.92
CA PHE A 327 20.29 -15.42 -6.16
C PHE A 327 19.32 -15.86 -7.25
N THR A 328 18.28 -16.63 -6.93
CA THR A 328 17.24 -17.00 -7.90
C THR A 328 16.53 -15.78 -8.46
N THR A 329 16.21 -14.80 -7.62
CA THR A 329 15.54 -13.56 -8.05
C THR A 329 16.45 -12.72 -8.95
N VAL A 330 17.73 -12.61 -8.60
CA VAL A 330 18.72 -11.93 -9.44
C VAL A 330 18.91 -12.66 -10.78
N LEU A 331 18.97 -13.99 -10.75
CA LEU A 331 19.12 -14.81 -11.95
C LEU A 331 17.97 -14.58 -12.93
N THR A 332 16.72 -14.49 -12.45
CA THR A 332 15.55 -14.18 -13.30
C THR A 332 15.74 -12.88 -14.07
N ILE A 333 16.24 -11.84 -13.41
CA ILE A 333 16.46 -10.53 -14.02
C ILE A 333 17.69 -10.54 -14.96
N ASP A 334 18.77 -11.21 -14.57
CA ASP A 334 19.99 -11.30 -15.36
C ASP A 334 19.79 -12.11 -16.66
N VAL A 335 18.96 -13.16 -16.63
CA VAL A 335 18.61 -13.94 -17.84
C VAL A 335 17.91 -13.03 -18.85
N HIS A 336 16.91 -12.27 -18.42
CA HIS A 336 16.24 -11.30 -19.28
C HIS A 336 17.20 -10.24 -19.83
N ALA A 337 18.07 -9.68 -18.97
CA ALA A 337 19.09 -8.72 -19.39
C ALA A 337 20.06 -9.30 -20.43
N ARG A 338 20.44 -10.58 -20.31
CA ARG A 338 21.29 -11.29 -21.29
C ARG A 338 20.54 -11.50 -22.60
N ASP A 339 19.28 -11.91 -22.55
CA ASP A 339 18.45 -12.16 -23.73
C ASP A 339 18.28 -10.86 -24.56
N ILE A 340 18.16 -9.69 -23.92
CA ILE A 340 18.17 -8.39 -24.61
C ILE A 340 19.49 -8.18 -25.37
N ILE A 341 20.64 -8.47 -24.74
CA ILE A 341 21.94 -8.31 -25.39
C ILE A 341 22.13 -9.32 -26.52
N GLU A 342 21.61 -10.53 -26.39
CA GLU A 342 21.60 -11.52 -27.47
C GLU A 342 20.81 -11.01 -28.68
N VAL A 343 19.67 -10.37 -28.45
CA VAL A 343 18.91 -9.67 -29.51
C VAL A 343 19.75 -8.56 -30.13
N PHE A 344 20.46 -7.75 -29.35
CA PHE A 344 21.31 -6.67 -29.89
C PHE A 344 22.44 -7.21 -30.78
N VAL A 345 23.04 -8.35 -30.41
CA VAL A 345 24.06 -9.02 -31.23
C VAL A 345 23.46 -9.60 -32.50
N ARG A 346 22.28 -10.25 -32.42
CA ARG A 346 21.60 -10.86 -33.56
C ARG A 346 21.16 -9.81 -34.58
N ASP A 347 20.55 -8.74 -34.10
CA ASP A 347 19.93 -7.70 -34.95
C ASP A 347 20.90 -6.56 -35.26
N SER A 348 22.15 -6.64 -34.78
CA SER A 348 23.21 -5.65 -35.02
C SER A 348 22.86 -4.24 -34.56
N ILE A 349 22.32 -4.13 -33.34
CA ILE A 349 22.05 -2.87 -32.66
C ILE A 349 23.38 -2.31 -32.15
N LEU A 350 23.80 -1.15 -32.65
CA LEU A 350 25.15 -0.60 -32.45
C LEU A 350 25.15 0.82 -31.88
N ASP A 351 24.01 1.50 -31.83
CA ASP A 351 23.87 2.84 -31.28
C ASP A 351 22.93 2.85 -30.06
N ALA A 352 23.28 3.67 -29.06
CA ALA A 352 22.45 3.91 -27.89
C ALA A 352 21.17 4.72 -28.22
N GLN A 353 21.10 5.36 -29.40
CA GLN A 353 19.89 6.06 -29.85
C GLN A 353 18.86 5.13 -30.50
N GLU A 354 19.19 3.86 -30.71
CA GLU A 354 18.27 2.89 -31.30
C GLU A 354 17.10 2.57 -30.35
N PHE A 355 15.93 2.33 -30.95
CA PHE A 355 14.68 2.17 -30.23
C PHE A 355 14.73 0.97 -29.28
N GLU A 356 15.39 -0.10 -29.68
CA GLU A 356 15.58 -1.35 -28.97
C GLU A 356 16.26 -1.15 -27.61
N TRP A 357 17.13 -0.14 -27.48
CA TRP A 357 17.72 0.29 -26.21
C TRP A 357 16.85 1.32 -25.47
N GLU A 358 16.21 2.23 -26.20
CA GLU A 358 15.35 3.26 -25.59
C GLU A 358 14.12 2.71 -24.88
N ILE A 359 13.55 1.60 -25.37
CA ILE A 359 12.41 0.92 -24.73
C ILE A 359 12.74 0.23 -23.41
N GLN A 360 14.03 -0.01 -23.12
CA GLN A 360 14.43 -0.72 -21.91
C GLN A 360 14.30 0.15 -20.66
N LEU A 361 13.98 -0.47 -19.53
CA LEU A 361 13.91 0.21 -18.24
C LEU A 361 15.33 0.42 -17.69
N LYS A 362 15.84 1.65 -17.78
CA LYS A 362 17.23 2.02 -17.50
C LYS A 362 17.36 2.70 -16.14
N PHE A 363 18.39 2.36 -15.38
CA PHE A 363 18.59 2.85 -14.01
C PHE A 363 19.86 3.70 -13.92
N TYR A 364 19.73 4.93 -13.42
CA TYR A 364 20.83 5.89 -13.33
C TYR A 364 20.99 6.43 -11.92
N TRP A 365 22.19 6.31 -11.36
CA TRP A 365 22.55 7.12 -10.20
C TRP A 365 22.99 8.51 -10.65
N ILE A 366 22.13 9.52 -10.52
CA ILE A 366 22.43 10.89 -10.92
C ILE A 366 23.13 11.61 -9.77
N LYS A 367 24.44 11.87 -9.95
CA LYS A 367 25.28 12.52 -8.91
C LYS A 367 24.80 13.92 -8.52
N ALA A 368 24.23 14.69 -9.45
CA ALA A 368 23.78 16.06 -9.21
C ALA A 368 22.65 16.15 -8.17
N VAL A 369 21.69 15.22 -8.23
CA VAL A 369 20.59 15.11 -7.25
C VAL A 369 20.86 14.06 -6.15
N ASP A 370 21.99 13.37 -6.27
CA ASP A 370 22.39 12.23 -5.45
C ASP A 370 21.32 11.14 -5.31
N ASN A 371 20.60 10.86 -6.40
CA ASN A 371 19.38 10.06 -6.39
C ASN A 371 19.40 9.00 -7.50
N LEU A 372 18.67 7.90 -7.28
CA LEU A 372 18.42 6.89 -8.30
C LEU A 372 17.21 7.32 -9.15
N VAL A 373 17.44 7.42 -10.45
CA VAL A 373 16.42 7.79 -11.44
C VAL A 373 16.29 6.66 -12.45
N VAL A 374 15.05 6.23 -12.64
CA VAL A 374 14.67 5.24 -13.63
C VAL A 374 14.15 5.97 -14.87
N LYS A 375 14.65 5.61 -16.05
CA LYS A 375 14.21 6.17 -17.33
C LYS A 375 13.75 5.06 -18.27
N GLN A 376 12.71 5.34 -19.04
CA GLN A 376 12.24 4.47 -20.11
C GLN A 376 11.63 5.35 -21.20
N CYS A 377 12.14 5.26 -22.43
CA CYS A 377 11.83 6.20 -23.50
C CYS A 377 11.88 7.66 -23.00
N THR A 378 10.76 8.39 -23.13
CA THR A 378 10.63 9.79 -22.69
C THR A 378 10.36 9.96 -21.20
N GLY A 379 9.99 8.87 -20.50
CA GLY A 379 9.64 8.89 -19.08
C GLY A 379 10.87 8.93 -18.18
N SER A 380 10.81 9.76 -17.14
CA SER A 380 11.80 9.80 -16.05
C SER A 380 11.10 9.75 -14.70
N PHE A 381 11.56 8.84 -13.83
CA PHE A 381 10.94 8.58 -12.53
C PHE A 381 12.01 8.47 -11.46
N GLU A 382 11.84 9.22 -10.36
CA GLU A 382 12.63 8.96 -9.16
C GLU A 382 12.27 7.61 -8.55
N TYR A 383 13.29 6.91 -8.03
CA TYR A 383 13.10 5.67 -7.28
C TYR A 383 12.48 5.96 -5.91
N GLY A 384 11.46 5.18 -5.52
CA GLY A 384 10.66 5.49 -4.33
C GLY A 384 11.28 5.10 -2.98
N TYR A 385 12.27 4.20 -2.97
CA TYR A 385 12.92 3.68 -1.76
C TYR A 385 11.98 3.04 -0.73
N GLU A 386 10.79 2.60 -1.15
CA GLU A 386 9.91 1.79 -0.32
C GLU A 386 10.53 0.43 -0.05
N TYR A 387 10.90 0.11 1.20
CA TYR A 387 11.52 -1.18 1.49
C TYR A 387 10.46 -2.28 1.46
N MET A 388 10.71 -3.34 0.67
CA MET A 388 9.80 -4.46 0.48
C MET A 388 10.48 -5.82 0.70
N GLY A 389 11.72 -5.82 1.19
CA GLY A 389 12.54 -7.02 1.27
C GLY A 389 12.63 -7.80 -0.04
N LEU A 390 12.80 -9.12 0.06
CA LEU A 390 12.96 -10.00 -1.09
C LEU A 390 11.61 -10.60 -1.55
N ASN A 391 10.78 -9.77 -2.15
CA ASN A 391 9.44 -10.14 -2.63
C ASN A 391 9.42 -10.72 -4.06
N GLY A 392 10.39 -11.58 -4.40
CA GLY A 392 10.49 -12.24 -5.72
C GLY A 392 10.50 -11.28 -6.93
N ARG A 393 10.62 -11.84 -8.14
CA ARG A 393 10.43 -11.12 -9.40
C ARG A 393 9.68 -11.99 -10.39
N LEU A 394 8.81 -11.36 -11.19
CA LEU A 394 8.18 -12.03 -12.31
C LEU A 394 9.22 -12.31 -13.40
N VAL A 395 9.08 -13.43 -14.11
CA VAL A 395 9.89 -13.69 -15.31
C VAL A 395 9.45 -12.71 -16.39
N ILE A 396 10.37 -11.85 -16.82
CA ILE A 396 10.07 -10.81 -17.81
C ILE A 396 10.08 -11.44 -19.20
N THR A 397 8.94 -11.33 -19.89
CA THR A 397 8.76 -11.77 -21.28
C THR A 397 8.59 -10.54 -22.19
N PRO A 398 8.72 -10.68 -23.52
CA PRO A 398 8.45 -9.56 -24.44
C PRO A 398 7.06 -8.92 -24.28
N LEU A 399 6.07 -9.69 -23.81
CA LEU A 399 4.75 -9.14 -23.47
C LEU A 399 4.79 -8.28 -22.21
N THR A 400 5.57 -8.70 -21.20
CA THR A 400 5.76 -7.95 -19.95
C THR A 400 6.45 -6.61 -20.23
N ASP A 401 7.48 -6.60 -21.09
CA ASP A 401 8.18 -5.37 -21.50
C ASP A 401 7.25 -4.37 -22.19
N ARG A 402 6.37 -4.85 -23.07
CA ARG A 402 5.37 -4.01 -23.73
C ARG A 402 4.39 -3.40 -22.73
N ILE A 403 3.99 -4.17 -21.70
CA ILE A 403 3.14 -3.65 -20.63
C ILE A 403 3.91 -2.61 -19.81
N TYR A 404 5.18 -2.86 -19.47
CA TYR A 404 6.02 -1.91 -18.75
C TYR A 404 6.13 -0.60 -19.52
N LEU A 405 6.46 -0.66 -20.80
CA LEU A 405 6.56 0.50 -21.68
C LEU A 405 5.24 1.27 -21.78
N THR A 406 4.12 0.57 -21.97
CA THR A 406 2.80 1.22 -22.09
C THR A 406 2.45 1.95 -20.80
N ILE A 407 2.66 1.30 -19.66
CA ILE A 407 2.40 1.89 -18.34
C ILE A 407 3.33 3.07 -18.13
N THR A 408 4.65 2.92 -18.23
CA THR A 408 5.59 4.03 -17.98
C THR A 408 5.38 5.21 -18.93
N GLN A 409 5.03 4.97 -20.19
CA GLN A 409 4.71 6.05 -21.13
C GLN A 409 3.43 6.78 -20.72
N ALA A 410 2.34 6.07 -20.38
CA ALA A 410 1.12 6.69 -19.87
C ALA A 410 1.39 7.50 -18.58
N LEU A 411 2.23 6.96 -17.71
CA LEU A 411 2.64 7.58 -16.46
C LEU A 411 3.49 8.84 -16.63
N SER A 412 4.20 8.98 -17.76
CA SER A 412 4.91 10.22 -18.12
C SER A 412 3.94 11.33 -18.55
N MET A 413 2.74 10.96 -18.99
CA MET A 413 1.67 11.86 -19.46
C MET A 413 0.62 12.15 -18.37
N HIS A 414 0.89 11.80 -17.11
CA HIS A 414 -0.06 11.90 -16.00
C HIS A 414 -1.37 11.10 -16.23
N LEU A 415 -1.29 10.00 -16.97
CA LEU A 415 -2.39 9.08 -17.21
C LEU A 415 -2.22 7.79 -16.40
N GLY A 416 -3.35 7.11 -16.18
CA GLY A 416 -3.38 5.74 -15.70
C GLY A 416 -3.06 4.72 -16.80
N GLY A 417 -2.83 3.46 -16.40
CA GLY A 417 -2.66 2.34 -17.32
C GLY A 417 -3.85 1.39 -17.27
N ALA A 418 -4.23 0.80 -18.40
CA ALA A 418 -5.31 -0.20 -18.46
C ALA A 418 -4.85 -1.49 -19.14
N PRO A 419 -4.08 -2.36 -18.44
CA PRO A 419 -3.74 -3.66 -18.98
C PRO A 419 -5.02 -4.51 -19.05
N ALA A 420 -5.45 -4.84 -20.26
CA ALA A 420 -6.63 -5.66 -20.52
C ALA A 420 -6.24 -7.11 -20.89
N GLY A 421 -7.02 -8.08 -20.41
CA GLY A 421 -6.80 -9.50 -20.70
C GLY A 421 -7.61 -10.44 -19.80
N PRO A 422 -7.70 -11.74 -20.14
CA PRO A 422 -8.42 -12.74 -19.34
C PRO A 422 -7.97 -12.81 -17.87
N ALA A 423 -8.81 -13.40 -17.00
CA ALA A 423 -8.44 -13.62 -15.61
C ALA A 423 -7.22 -14.57 -15.53
N GLY A 424 -6.32 -14.34 -14.57
CA GLY A 424 -5.14 -15.17 -14.35
C GLY A 424 -3.99 -14.98 -15.35
N THR A 425 -4.04 -13.99 -16.24
CA THR A 425 -2.95 -13.72 -17.23
C THR A 425 -1.84 -12.81 -16.70
N GLY A 426 -1.71 -12.64 -15.39
CA GLY A 426 -0.59 -11.90 -14.79
C GLY A 426 -0.70 -10.37 -14.82
N LYS A 427 -1.90 -9.78 -15.02
CA LYS A 427 -2.09 -8.33 -15.20
C LYS A 427 -1.71 -7.53 -13.95
N THR A 428 -2.27 -7.95 -12.81
CA THR A 428 -2.02 -7.37 -11.49
C THR A 428 -0.58 -7.62 -11.07
N GLU A 429 -0.06 -8.80 -11.35
CA GLU A 429 1.31 -9.22 -11.03
C GLU A 429 2.35 -8.43 -11.83
N THR A 430 2.12 -8.21 -13.12
CA THR A 430 2.98 -7.39 -13.99
C THR A 430 3.02 -5.95 -13.48
N THR A 431 1.86 -5.39 -13.13
CA THR A 431 1.75 -4.05 -12.55
C THR A 431 2.50 -3.94 -11.22
N LYS A 432 2.32 -4.93 -10.33
CA LYS A 432 2.99 -4.99 -9.04
C LYS A 432 4.51 -5.14 -9.20
N ASP A 433 4.98 -5.94 -10.17
CA ASP A 433 6.40 -6.11 -10.43
C ASP A 433 7.04 -4.80 -10.96
N LEU A 434 6.37 -4.05 -11.83
CA LEU A 434 6.83 -2.72 -12.25
C LEU A 434 6.91 -1.75 -11.06
N ALA A 435 5.91 -1.70 -10.19
CA ALA A 435 5.95 -0.86 -9.00
C ALA A 435 7.12 -1.23 -8.06
N LYS A 436 7.36 -2.53 -7.85
CA LYS A 436 8.54 -3.04 -7.16
C LYS A 436 9.84 -2.64 -7.85
N ALA A 437 9.88 -2.58 -9.19
CA ALA A 437 11.06 -2.17 -9.95
C ALA A 437 11.35 -0.67 -9.76
N LEU A 438 10.32 0.14 -9.53
CA LEU A 438 10.43 1.57 -9.21
C LEU A 438 10.58 1.85 -7.71
N GLY A 439 10.50 0.83 -6.85
CA GLY A 439 10.57 0.97 -5.39
C GLY A 439 9.39 1.74 -4.80
N LEU A 440 8.19 1.56 -5.36
CA LEU A 440 6.96 2.25 -4.97
C LEU A 440 5.94 1.27 -4.38
N LEU A 441 5.26 1.66 -3.30
CA LEU A 441 4.16 0.91 -2.71
C LEU A 441 3.03 0.73 -3.74
N CYS A 442 2.58 -0.50 -3.95
CA CYS A 442 1.45 -0.82 -4.82
C CYS A 442 0.36 -1.51 -4.01
N MET A 443 -0.75 -0.80 -3.79
CA MET A 443 -1.92 -1.31 -3.11
C MET A 443 -2.86 -1.94 -4.13
N VAL A 444 -3.19 -3.20 -3.93
CA VAL A 444 -4.13 -3.93 -4.77
C VAL A 444 -5.46 -3.99 -4.03
N THR A 445 -6.51 -3.43 -4.64
CA THR A 445 -7.87 -3.47 -4.12
C THR A 445 -8.73 -4.28 -5.06
N ASN A 446 -9.41 -5.31 -4.54
CA ASN A 446 -10.39 -6.05 -5.32
C ASN A 446 -11.74 -5.31 -5.30
N CYS A 447 -12.29 -5.00 -6.47
CA CYS A 447 -13.55 -4.28 -6.61
C CYS A 447 -14.72 -5.25 -6.64
N GLY A 448 -15.62 -5.13 -5.66
CA GLY A 448 -16.86 -5.91 -5.58
C GLY A 448 -18.08 -5.09 -5.99
N GLU A 449 -19.19 -5.78 -6.27
CA GLU A 449 -20.48 -5.16 -6.62
C GLU A 449 -21.04 -4.25 -5.50
N GLY A 450 -20.65 -4.49 -4.24
CA GLY A 450 -21.04 -3.67 -3.09
C GLY A 450 -20.10 -2.49 -2.80
N MET A 451 -19.13 -2.20 -3.66
CA MET A 451 -18.18 -1.12 -3.45
C MET A 451 -18.85 0.24 -3.72
N ASP A 452 -18.89 1.09 -2.70
CA ASP A 452 -19.48 2.43 -2.81
C ASP A 452 -18.45 3.48 -3.22
N PHE A 453 -18.94 4.61 -3.75
CA PHE A 453 -18.08 5.72 -4.16
C PHE A 453 -17.31 6.35 -2.98
N ARG A 454 -17.79 6.16 -1.74
CA ARG A 454 -17.15 6.67 -0.52
C ARG A 454 -15.93 5.85 -0.14
N ALA A 455 -16.03 4.51 -0.16
CA ALA A 455 -14.88 3.65 0.08
C ALA A 455 -13.79 3.89 -0.98
N VAL A 456 -14.17 4.01 -2.26
CA VAL A 456 -13.20 4.31 -3.33
C VAL A 456 -12.57 5.69 -3.12
N GLY A 457 -13.35 6.70 -2.75
CA GLY A 457 -12.86 8.03 -2.38
C GLY A 457 -11.82 7.99 -1.26
N LYS A 458 -12.11 7.28 -0.17
CA LYS A 458 -11.16 7.08 0.94
C LYS A 458 -9.87 6.39 0.49
N ILE A 459 -9.96 5.39 -0.38
CA ILE A 459 -8.78 4.72 -0.95
C ILE A 459 -7.97 5.71 -1.80
N PHE A 460 -8.62 6.52 -2.64
CA PHE A 460 -7.93 7.55 -3.44
C PHE A 460 -7.24 8.59 -2.56
N SER A 461 -7.89 9.05 -1.49
CA SER A 461 -7.28 9.96 -0.50
C SER A 461 -6.01 9.35 0.11
N GLY A 462 -6.08 8.09 0.54
CA GLY A 462 -4.91 7.35 1.03
C GLY A 462 -3.79 7.21 0.00
N LEU A 463 -4.11 6.85 -1.24
CA LEU A 463 -3.14 6.69 -2.32
C LEU A 463 -2.47 8.01 -2.70
N CYS A 464 -3.24 9.10 -2.82
CA CYS A 464 -2.76 10.46 -3.10
C CYS A 464 -1.77 10.92 -2.04
N GLN A 465 -2.17 10.82 -0.76
CA GLN A 465 -1.36 11.29 0.36
C GLN A 465 -0.11 10.41 0.58
N CYS A 466 -0.20 9.09 0.34
CA CYS A 466 0.96 8.18 0.40
C CYS A 466 1.94 8.33 -0.77
N GLY A 467 1.46 8.77 -1.94
CA GLY A 467 2.19 8.66 -3.21
C GLY A 467 2.33 7.20 -3.68
N ALA A 468 1.35 6.36 -3.35
CA ALA A 468 1.33 4.94 -3.68
C ALA A 468 0.61 4.68 -5.01
N TRP A 469 0.89 3.53 -5.63
CA TRP A 469 0.14 3.04 -6.78
C TRP A 469 -1.10 2.29 -6.32
N GLY A 470 -2.21 2.52 -7.02
CA GLY A 470 -3.46 1.79 -6.81
C GLY A 470 -3.76 0.89 -7.99
N CYS A 471 -3.87 -0.41 -7.75
CA CYS A 471 -4.28 -1.41 -8.73
C CYS A 471 -5.67 -1.93 -8.34
N PHE A 472 -6.68 -1.61 -9.14
CA PHE A 472 -8.08 -1.90 -8.82
C PHE A 472 -8.51 -3.14 -9.61
N ASP A 473 -8.41 -4.32 -9.03
CA ASP A 473 -8.81 -5.56 -9.72
C ASP A 473 -10.33 -5.66 -9.83
N GLU A 474 -10.81 -6.36 -10.87
CA GLU A 474 -12.24 -6.53 -11.15
C GLU A 474 -13.06 -5.22 -11.19
N PHE A 475 -12.44 -4.09 -11.59
CA PHE A 475 -13.06 -2.76 -11.63
C PHE A 475 -14.40 -2.73 -12.40
N ASN A 476 -14.56 -3.61 -13.38
CA ASN A 476 -15.78 -3.80 -14.16
C ASN A 476 -16.97 -4.39 -13.37
N ARG A 477 -16.80 -4.77 -12.09
CA ARG A 477 -17.87 -5.22 -11.19
C ARG A 477 -18.55 -4.07 -10.45
N ILE A 478 -17.98 -2.87 -10.49
CA ILE A 478 -18.57 -1.69 -9.86
C ILE A 478 -19.80 -1.25 -10.65
N ASP A 479 -20.86 -0.87 -9.93
CA ASP A 479 -22.08 -0.34 -10.55
C ASP A 479 -21.81 0.91 -11.39
N ILE A 480 -22.49 1.03 -12.53
CA ILE A 480 -22.29 2.12 -13.50
C ILE A 480 -22.55 3.49 -12.86
N SER A 481 -23.50 3.59 -11.91
CA SER A 481 -23.77 4.84 -11.20
C SER A 481 -22.59 5.30 -10.34
N VAL A 482 -21.88 4.35 -9.73
CA VAL A 482 -20.68 4.59 -8.92
C VAL A 482 -19.49 4.94 -9.81
N LEU A 483 -19.34 4.26 -10.95
CA LEU A 483 -18.27 4.54 -11.93
C LEU A 483 -18.30 5.99 -12.43
N SER A 484 -19.49 6.55 -12.64
CA SER A 484 -19.64 7.95 -13.07
C SER A 484 -19.01 8.92 -12.05
N VAL A 485 -19.28 8.70 -10.76
CA VAL A 485 -18.73 9.52 -9.67
C VAL A 485 -17.21 9.33 -9.55
N ILE A 486 -16.74 8.08 -9.62
CA ILE A 486 -15.31 7.76 -9.63
C ILE A 486 -14.61 8.51 -10.76
N SER A 487 -15.16 8.49 -11.98
CA SER A 487 -14.58 9.20 -13.13
C SER A 487 -14.39 10.69 -12.87
N THR A 488 -15.35 11.36 -12.21
CA THR A 488 -15.19 12.75 -11.79
C THR A 488 -14.06 12.94 -10.78
N GLN A 489 -13.94 12.05 -9.77
CA GLN A 489 -12.84 12.09 -8.80
C GLN A 489 -11.48 11.93 -9.50
N LEU A 490 -11.38 11.01 -10.45
CA LEU A 490 -10.17 10.78 -11.24
C LEU A 490 -9.76 11.99 -12.08
N GLN A 491 -10.73 12.65 -12.70
CA GLN A 491 -10.47 13.87 -13.47
C GLN A 491 -9.97 14.99 -12.58
N THR A 492 -10.57 15.17 -11.40
CA THR A 492 -10.12 16.16 -10.41
C THR A 492 -8.68 15.91 -9.99
N ILE A 493 -8.34 14.66 -9.66
CA ILE A 493 -6.97 14.30 -9.30
C ILE A 493 -6.03 14.55 -10.48
N ARG A 494 -6.35 14.07 -11.68
CA ARG A 494 -5.53 14.27 -12.88
C ARG A 494 -5.28 15.76 -13.15
N ASN A 495 -6.29 16.60 -13.03
CA ASN A 495 -6.16 18.05 -13.22
C ASN A 495 -5.21 18.67 -12.18
N ALA A 496 -5.29 18.21 -10.92
CA ALA A 496 -4.35 18.61 -9.88
C ALA A 496 -2.91 18.15 -10.19
N LEU A 497 -2.74 16.96 -10.77
CA LEU A 497 -1.42 16.47 -11.22
C LEU A 497 -0.84 17.33 -12.35
N MET A 498 -1.63 17.63 -13.37
CA MET A 498 -1.18 18.41 -14.53
C MET A 498 -0.81 19.85 -14.15
N THR A 499 -1.47 20.41 -13.14
CA THR A 499 -1.21 21.76 -12.63
C THR A 499 -0.18 21.81 -11.50
N ASN A 500 0.38 20.67 -11.09
CA ASN A 500 1.30 20.54 -9.96
C ASN A 500 0.78 21.17 -8.66
N MET A 501 -0.52 21.04 -8.38
CA MET A 501 -1.10 21.55 -7.14
C MET A 501 -0.61 20.77 -5.91
N SER A 502 -0.22 21.48 -4.86
CA SER A 502 0.18 20.87 -3.58
C SER A 502 -1.00 20.48 -2.70
N ARG A 503 -2.18 21.04 -2.97
CA ARG A 503 -3.43 20.73 -2.27
C ARG A 503 -4.58 20.87 -3.24
N PHE A 504 -5.54 19.96 -3.14
CA PHE A 504 -6.77 20.02 -3.92
C PHE A 504 -7.86 19.28 -3.16
N MET A 505 -9.11 19.58 -3.48
CA MET A 505 -10.25 18.89 -2.90
C MET A 505 -10.73 17.85 -3.89
N ILE A 506 -10.90 16.61 -3.42
CA ILE A 506 -11.69 15.61 -4.13
C ILE A 506 -13.12 15.87 -3.68
N SER A 507 -14.03 16.20 -4.59
CA SER A 507 -15.44 16.41 -4.25
C SER A 507 -16.04 15.09 -3.77
N GLU A 508 -16.02 14.89 -2.47
CA GLU A 508 -16.83 13.88 -1.80
C GLU A 508 -18.27 14.40 -1.75
N GLY A 509 -19.25 13.51 -1.91
CA GLY A 509 -20.66 13.89 -1.77
C GLY A 509 -21.04 14.37 -0.36
N ILE A 510 -20.12 14.46 0.61
CA ILE A 510 -20.26 15.07 1.94
C ILE A 510 -18.88 15.58 2.42
N GLU A 511 -18.85 16.81 2.95
CA GLU A 511 -17.74 17.55 3.61
C GLU A 511 -16.42 17.74 2.81
N GLU A 512 -16.03 19.01 2.66
CA GLU A 512 -14.85 19.46 1.90
C GLU A 512 -13.55 19.10 2.63
N GLU A 513 -12.92 17.97 2.29
CA GLU A 513 -11.57 17.65 2.80
C GLU A 513 -10.47 18.25 1.90
N GLU A 514 -9.68 19.18 2.46
CA GLU A 514 -8.47 19.71 1.83
C GLU A 514 -7.35 18.66 1.92
N LEU A 515 -7.05 17.98 0.82
CA LEU A 515 -5.97 16.99 0.81
C LEU A 515 -4.60 17.70 0.82
N LEU A 516 -3.83 17.46 1.88
CA LEU A 516 -2.43 17.87 1.94
C LEU A 516 -1.56 16.86 1.18
N MET A 517 -0.94 17.27 0.06
CA MET A 517 0.19 16.53 -0.48
C MET A 517 1.36 16.71 0.50
N SER A 518 1.75 15.65 1.23
CA SER A 518 2.76 15.80 2.28
C SER A 518 4.07 16.41 1.75
N GLY A 519 4.54 17.43 2.47
CA GLY A 519 5.58 18.37 2.08
C GLY A 519 6.96 17.74 1.96
N LYS A 520 7.28 17.31 0.74
CA LYS A 520 8.59 17.09 0.08
C LYS A 520 8.44 16.30 -1.23
N MET A 521 7.21 16.01 -1.67
CA MET A 521 6.93 15.20 -2.84
C MET A 521 6.85 16.06 -4.11
N GLN A 522 7.93 16.03 -4.89
CA GLN A 522 7.84 16.27 -6.33
C GLN A 522 6.92 15.18 -6.89
N THR A 523 5.82 15.58 -7.52
CA THR A 523 4.82 14.70 -8.15
C THR A 523 4.01 13.82 -7.18
N ALA A 524 2.81 14.27 -6.85
CA ALA A 524 1.71 13.38 -6.54
C ALA A 524 1.62 12.34 -7.68
N LYS A 525 1.98 11.08 -7.41
CA LYS A 525 1.83 9.99 -8.38
C LYS A 525 0.63 9.17 -7.94
N LEU A 526 -0.58 9.75 -8.02
CA LEU A 526 -1.77 8.91 -8.05
C LEU A 526 -1.78 8.21 -9.41
N ARG A 527 -1.24 7.00 -9.41
CA ARG A 527 -1.09 6.18 -10.61
C ARG A 527 -2.09 5.06 -10.49
N LEU A 528 -3.25 5.31 -11.06
CA LEU A 528 -4.34 4.35 -11.10
C LEU A 528 -4.17 3.48 -12.32
N ILE A 529 -4.07 2.18 -12.04
CA ILE A 529 -4.09 1.19 -13.09
C ILE A 529 -5.48 0.56 -13.04
N LEU A 530 -6.31 0.97 -14.00
CA LEU A 530 -7.69 0.53 -14.13
C LEU A 530 -7.73 -0.61 -15.15
N PRO A 531 -7.98 -1.86 -14.76
CA PRO A 531 -8.24 -2.91 -15.71
C PRO A 531 -9.64 -2.70 -16.29
N GLU A 532 -9.73 -2.17 -17.51
CA GLU A 532 -10.97 -2.21 -18.30
C GLU A 532 -10.96 -3.38 -19.30
N ARG A 533 -12.17 -3.82 -19.66
CA ARG A 533 -12.45 -4.68 -20.82
C ARG A 533 -12.97 -3.83 -21.95
#